data_AF-A0A816Z9F5-F1
#
_entry.id   AF-A0A816Z9F5-F1
#
_cell.length_a   1.000
_cell.length_b   1.000
_cell.length_c   1.000
_cell.angle_alpha   90.00
_cell.angle_beta   90.00
_cell.angle_gamma   90.00
#
_symmetry.space_group_name_H-M   'P 1'
#
loop_
_entity.id
_entity.type
_entity.pdbx_description
1 polymer ?
#
loop_
_entity_poly.entity_id
_entity_poly.type
_entity_poly.pdbx_seq_one_letter_code
_entity_poly.pdbx_strand_id
1 'polypeptide(L)'
;MAKGIRSLLDTVIQALPQVGNLGLLFFLLFFIFAALGVELFSKLECSDERPCRGLDKHAHFKDFGMAFLTLFRIATGDNWNGIMKDALRQDDSSRGGKINLMSVIAPIYFVIFVLLAQFVLVNIVIAVLMKKLDESNQMMTDDTELDEEIERQSETDAHDRDYLKQSLLDQKDFDFLNENGIHCFPLTKQLSVPPNFTYDSLNSLLENLDKG
;
A
#
# COMPACT_ATOMS: atom_id res chain seq x y z
N MET A 1 -10.71 11.76 26.71
CA MET A 1 -10.47 10.40 26.19
C MET A 1 -9.48 10.49 25.04
N ALA A 2 -8.42 9.68 25.06
CA ALA A 2 -7.15 9.93 24.37
C ALA A 2 -7.28 10.02 22.83
N LYS A 3 -7.13 11.22 22.27
CA LYS A 3 -7.16 11.47 20.80
C LYS A 3 -6.09 10.68 20.04
N GLY A 4 -4.93 10.42 20.66
CA GLY A 4 -3.83 9.65 20.06
C GLY A 4 -4.17 8.16 19.83
N ILE A 5 -4.85 7.50 20.76
CA ILE A 5 -5.26 6.08 20.61
C ILE A 5 -6.30 5.95 19.49
N ARG A 6 -7.21 6.92 19.38
CA ARG A 6 -8.22 6.94 18.32
C ARG A 6 -7.57 7.08 16.94
N SER A 7 -6.58 7.97 16.80
CA SER A 7 -5.83 8.14 15.56
C SER A 7 -5.15 6.85 15.10
N LEU A 8 -4.51 6.12 16.02
CA LEU A 8 -3.85 4.84 15.70
C LEU A 8 -4.87 3.74 15.32
N LEU A 9 -5.99 3.67 16.04
CA LEU A 9 -7.07 2.73 15.71
C LEU A 9 -7.67 3.02 14.33
N ASP A 10 -7.89 4.28 13.99
CA ASP A 10 -8.43 4.68 12.69
C ASP A 10 -7.48 4.27 11.55
N THR A 11 -6.16 4.40 11.74
CA THR A 11 -5.15 3.92 10.76
C THR A 11 -5.18 2.40 10.59
N VAL A 12 -5.33 1.64 11.68
CA VAL A 12 -5.44 0.18 11.64
C VAL A 12 -6.73 -0.26 10.95
N ILE A 13 -7.86 0.39 11.26
CA ILE A 13 -9.16 0.08 10.68
C ILE A 13 -9.17 0.37 9.17
N GLN A 14 -8.52 1.44 8.71
CA GLN A 14 -8.35 1.72 7.27
C GLN A 14 -7.41 0.72 6.57
N ALA A 15 -6.49 0.09 7.28
CA ALA A 15 -5.59 -0.94 6.73
C ALA A 15 -6.26 -2.33 6.63
N LEU A 16 -7.20 -2.64 7.52
CA LEU A 16 -7.91 -3.93 7.57
C LEU A 16 -8.60 -4.37 6.27
N PRO A 17 -9.36 -3.54 5.53
CA PRO A 17 -10.09 -4.02 4.35
C PRO A 17 -9.15 -4.52 3.23
N GLN A 18 -7.95 -3.97 3.11
CA GLN A 18 -6.97 -4.40 2.10
C GLN A 18 -6.32 -5.75 2.46
N VAL A 19 -6.10 -6.01 3.75
CA VAL A 19 -5.61 -7.31 4.25
C VAL A 19 -6.75 -8.33 4.38
N GLY A 20 -7.99 -7.87 4.45
CA GLY A 20 -9.18 -8.67 4.72
C GLY A 20 -9.44 -9.78 3.70
N ASN A 21 -9.04 -9.61 2.43
CA ASN A 21 -9.21 -10.65 1.42
C ASN A 21 -8.29 -11.87 1.69
N LEU A 22 -7.03 -11.61 2.10
CA LEU A 22 -6.10 -12.64 2.57
C LEU A 22 -6.53 -13.21 3.93
N GLY A 23 -7.02 -12.35 4.83
CA GLY A 23 -7.53 -12.72 6.14
C GLY A 23 -8.77 -13.63 6.07
N LEU A 24 -9.66 -13.42 5.09
CA LEU A 24 -10.83 -14.27 4.87
C LEU A 24 -10.43 -15.65 4.38
N LEU A 25 -9.46 -15.74 3.47
CA LEU A 25 -8.88 -17.01 3.05
C LEU A 25 -8.22 -17.74 4.24
N PHE A 26 -7.49 -17.01 5.09
CA PHE A 26 -6.88 -17.55 6.30
C PHE A 26 -7.92 -18.08 7.29
N PHE A 27 -9.00 -17.34 7.50
CA PHE A 27 -10.11 -17.74 8.36
C PHE A 27 -10.82 -19.00 7.82
N LEU A 28 -11.02 -19.09 6.51
CA LEU A 28 -11.60 -20.27 5.87
C LEU A 28 -10.68 -21.50 6.00
N LEU A 29 -9.37 -21.31 5.88
CA LEU A 29 -8.39 -22.36 6.13
C LEU A 29 -8.50 -22.88 7.57
N PHE A 30 -8.58 -21.99 8.56
CA PHE A 30 -8.80 -22.37 9.96
C PHE A 30 -10.10 -23.15 10.15
N PHE A 31 -11.18 -22.73 9.51
CA PHE A 31 -12.48 -23.40 9.61
C PHE A 31 -12.41 -24.84 9.10
N ILE A 32 -11.82 -25.05 7.92
CA ILE A 32 -11.67 -26.38 7.31
C ILE A 32 -10.79 -27.28 8.18
N PHE A 33 -9.64 -26.77 8.62
CA PHE A 33 -8.73 -27.55 9.46
C PHE A 33 -9.31 -27.83 10.84
N ALA A 34 -10.10 -26.92 11.43
CA ALA A 34 -10.77 -27.15 12.70
C ALA A 34 -11.81 -28.28 12.58
N ALA A 35 -12.64 -28.26 11.54
CA ALA A 35 -13.61 -29.32 11.29
C ALA A 35 -12.92 -30.69 11.08
N LEU A 36 -11.87 -30.73 10.25
CA LEU A 36 -11.06 -31.95 10.06
C LEU A 36 -10.36 -32.40 11.34
N GLY A 37 -9.88 -31.46 12.16
CA GLY A 37 -9.20 -31.75 13.41
C GLY A 37 -10.14 -32.39 14.45
N VAL A 38 -11.39 -31.93 14.53
CA VAL A 38 -12.40 -32.57 15.37
C VAL A 38 -12.71 -33.99 14.87
N GLU A 39 -12.86 -34.18 13.56
CA GLU A 39 -13.14 -35.52 13.01
C GLU A 39 -11.99 -36.50 13.26
N LEU A 40 -10.74 -36.05 13.08
CA LEU A 40 -9.55 -36.88 13.22
C LEU A 40 -9.11 -37.10 14.67
N PHE A 41 -9.22 -36.08 15.52
CA PHE A 41 -8.56 -36.05 16.84
C PHE A 41 -9.51 -35.84 18.03
N SER A 42 -10.84 -35.85 17.83
CA SER A 42 -11.82 -35.71 18.93
C SER A 42 -11.70 -36.78 20.02
N LYS A 43 -11.24 -37.99 19.64
CA LYS A 43 -11.14 -39.14 20.55
C LYS A 43 -9.85 -39.18 21.36
N LEU A 44 -8.95 -38.22 21.20
CA LEU A 44 -7.72 -38.19 22.00
C LEU A 44 -8.03 -37.79 23.44
N GLU A 45 -7.64 -38.67 24.36
CA GLU A 45 -7.79 -38.46 25.79
C GLU A 45 -6.44 -38.43 26.49
N CYS A 46 -6.22 -37.37 27.25
CA CYS A 46 -5.09 -37.24 28.16
C CYS A 46 -5.59 -37.59 29.57
N SER A 47 -4.93 -38.54 30.22
CA SER A 47 -5.24 -38.97 31.59
C SER A 47 -3.97 -38.91 32.45
N ASP A 48 -4.10 -38.98 33.76
CA ASP A 48 -2.95 -38.95 34.69
C ASP A 48 -1.98 -40.13 34.43
N GLU A 49 -2.49 -41.26 33.94
CA GLU A 49 -1.68 -42.41 33.53
C GLU A 49 -0.94 -42.20 32.20
N ARG A 50 -1.43 -41.27 31.35
CA ARG A 50 -0.89 -40.96 30.02
C ARG A 50 -0.81 -39.44 29.84
N PRO A 51 0.20 -38.78 30.45
CA PRO A 51 0.31 -37.34 30.39
C PRO A 51 0.65 -36.84 28.98
N CYS A 52 -0.13 -35.86 28.53
CA CYS A 52 0.14 -35.09 27.31
C CYS A 52 1.10 -33.93 27.63
N ARG A 53 1.92 -33.56 26.65
CA ARG A 53 2.88 -32.44 26.75
C ARG A 53 2.44 -31.20 25.99
N GLY A 54 1.65 -31.37 24.94
CA GLY A 54 1.09 -30.32 24.10
C GLY A 54 -0.41 -30.16 24.25
N LEU A 55 -1.14 -31.26 24.40
CA LEU A 55 -2.59 -31.22 24.67
C LEU A 55 -2.85 -30.98 26.16
N ASP A 56 -3.86 -30.18 26.45
CA ASP A 56 -4.29 -29.82 27.80
C ASP A 56 -5.81 -29.61 27.84
N LYS A 57 -6.41 -29.41 29.03
CA LYS A 57 -7.83 -29.05 29.20
C LYS A 57 -8.25 -27.80 28.42
N HIS A 58 -7.29 -26.95 28.05
CA HIS A 58 -7.53 -25.73 27.28
C HIS A 58 -7.02 -25.82 25.82
N ALA A 59 -6.47 -26.97 25.41
CA ALA A 59 -5.93 -27.19 24.07
C ALA A 59 -6.23 -28.63 23.63
N HIS A 60 -7.41 -28.83 23.03
CA HIS A 60 -7.91 -30.13 22.58
C HIS A 60 -8.84 -30.02 21.37
N PHE A 61 -9.07 -31.14 20.69
CA PHE A 61 -9.91 -31.25 19.49
C PHE A 61 -11.30 -31.86 19.74
N LYS A 62 -11.75 -31.96 21.01
CA LYS A 62 -13.09 -32.48 21.34
C LYS A 62 -14.24 -31.62 20.78
N ASP A 63 -14.11 -30.31 20.84
CA ASP A 63 -15.11 -29.35 20.38
C ASP A 63 -14.53 -28.44 19.30
N PHE A 64 -15.38 -27.98 18.37
CA PHE A 64 -14.97 -27.08 17.29
C PHE A 64 -14.30 -25.80 17.80
N GLY A 65 -14.84 -25.17 18.84
CA GLY A 65 -14.28 -23.93 19.41
C GLY A 65 -12.89 -24.13 20.00
N MET A 66 -12.68 -25.21 20.75
CA MET A 66 -11.37 -25.53 21.34
C MET A 66 -10.38 -26.00 20.26
N ALA A 67 -10.85 -26.72 19.24
CA ALA A 67 -10.03 -27.07 18.07
C ALA A 67 -9.55 -25.82 17.33
N PHE A 68 -10.42 -24.82 17.15
CA PHE A 68 -10.05 -23.55 16.55
C PHE A 68 -8.98 -22.80 17.36
N LEU A 69 -9.13 -22.71 18.68
CA LEU A 69 -8.14 -22.10 19.57
C LEU A 69 -6.81 -22.88 19.60
N THR A 70 -6.89 -24.22 19.55
CA THR A 70 -5.71 -25.08 19.47
C THR A 70 -4.95 -24.88 18.15
N LEU A 71 -5.67 -24.75 17.03
CA LEU A 71 -5.08 -24.41 15.74
C LEU A 71 -4.49 -23.00 15.71
N PHE A 72 -5.11 -22.05 16.40
CA PHE A 72 -4.53 -20.72 16.58
C PHE A 72 -3.18 -20.78 17.31
N ARG A 73 -3.10 -21.55 18.39
CA ARG A 73 -1.84 -21.81 19.10
C ARG A 73 -0.79 -22.47 18.21
N ILE A 74 -1.19 -23.42 17.37
CA ILE A 74 -0.28 -24.07 16.42
C ILE A 74 0.20 -23.09 15.35
N ALA A 75 -0.68 -22.22 14.84
CA ALA A 75 -0.35 -21.24 13.81
C ALA A 75 0.62 -20.16 14.30
N THR A 76 0.61 -19.82 15.59
CA THR A 76 1.64 -18.94 16.18
C THR A 76 2.98 -19.64 16.37
N GLY A 77 3.06 -20.96 16.13
CA GLY A 77 4.27 -21.76 16.29
C GLY A 77 4.52 -22.22 17.73
N ASP A 78 3.59 -22.00 18.66
CA ASP A 78 3.76 -22.42 20.05
C ASP A 78 3.48 -23.92 20.24
N ASN A 79 4.51 -24.64 20.69
CA ASN A 79 4.47 -26.05 21.11
C ASN A 79 3.70 -27.00 20.14
N TRP A 80 3.66 -26.69 18.84
CA TRP A 80 2.92 -27.49 17.85
C TRP A 80 3.50 -28.90 17.67
N ASN A 81 4.82 -29.06 17.85
CA ASN A 81 5.50 -30.35 17.82
C ASN A 81 5.07 -31.24 19.01
N GLY A 82 4.87 -30.64 20.19
CA GLY A 82 4.31 -31.33 21.36
C GLY A 82 2.90 -31.84 21.08
N ILE A 83 2.04 -30.98 20.53
CA ILE A 83 0.66 -31.34 20.15
C ILE A 83 0.64 -32.45 19.10
N MET A 84 1.49 -32.34 18.06
CA MET A 84 1.62 -33.37 17.03
C MET A 84 2.10 -34.71 17.60
N LYS A 85 3.08 -34.69 18.52
CA LYS A 85 3.57 -35.92 19.17
C LYS A 85 2.51 -36.57 20.04
N ASP A 86 1.70 -35.78 20.74
CA ASP A 86 0.57 -36.31 21.48
C ASP A 86 -0.51 -36.86 20.56
N ALA A 87 -0.74 -36.23 19.40
CA ALA A 87 -1.60 -36.73 18.34
C ALA A 87 -1.15 -38.07 17.73
N LEU A 88 0.16 -38.36 17.79
CA LEU A 88 0.76 -39.57 17.26
C LEU A 88 0.74 -40.75 18.24
N ARG A 89 0.36 -40.52 19.50
CA ARG A 89 0.31 -41.58 20.51
C ARG A 89 -0.73 -42.59 20.09
N GLN A 90 -0.31 -43.85 19.95
CA GLN A 90 -1.22 -44.95 19.66
C GLN A 90 -1.98 -45.30 20.93
N ASP A 91 -3.31 -45.33 20.84
CA ASP A 91 -4.08 -46.07 21.82
C ASP A 91 -3.87 -47.57 21.58
N ASP A 92 -3.34 -48.25 22.60
CA ASP A 92 -3.17 -49.70 22.67
C ASP A 92 -4.47 -50.52 22.45
N SER A 93 -5.61 -49.85 22.28
CA SER A 93 -6.89 -50.47 21.95
C SER A 93 -6.92 -51.06 20.53
N SER A 94 -5.97 -50.74 19.66
CA SER A 94 -5.80 -51.36 18.33
C SER A 94 -4.66 -52.39 18.32
N ARG A 95 -4.85 -53.50 19.05
CA ARG A 95 -3.96 -54.68 19.15
C ARG A 95 -3.83 -55.52 17.86
N GLY A 96 -3.88 -54.91 16.68
CA GLY A 96 -3.74 -55.61 15.40
C GLY A 96 -2.71 -54.91 14.53
N GLY A 97 -1.62 -55.60 14.17
CA GLY A 97 -0.47 -55.10 13.41
C GLY A 97 -0.77 -54.63 11.98
N LYS A 98 -1.69 -53.68 11.83
CA LYS A 98 -1.87 -52.87 10.63
C LYS A 98 -1.07 -51.59 10.82
N ILE A 99 -0.43 -51.14 9.74
CA ILE A 99 0.20 -49.83 9.67
C ILE A 99 -0.87 -48.81 10.09
N ASN A 100 -0.68 -48.15 11.22
CA ASN A 100 -1.63 -47.16 11.71
C ASN A 100 -1.59 -45.97 10.77
N LEU A 101 -2.58 -45.86 9.89
CA LEU A 101 -2.74 -44.75 8.95
C LEU A 101 -2.70 -43.40 9.69
N MET A 102 -3.18 -43.35 10.93
CA MET A 102 -3.09 -42.21 11.84
C MET A 102 -1.65 -41.72 12.10
N SER A 103 -0.68 -42.65 12.14
CA SER A 103 0.74 -42.34 12.34
C SER A 103 1.37 -41.61 11.15
N VAL A 104 0.72 -41.65 9.98
CA VAL A 104 1.15 -40.95 8.76
C VAL A 104 0.29 -39.71 8.53
N ILE A 105 -1.02 -39.82 8.75
CA ILE A 105 -1.97 -38.70 8.57
C ILE A 105 -1.70 -37.57 9.57
N ALA A 106 -1.45 -37.88 10.85
CA ALA A 106 -1.32 -36.83 11.86
C ALA A 106 -0.13 -35.89 11.59
N PRO A 107 1.11 -36.37 11.33
CA PRO A 107 2.22 -35.48 10.98
C PRO A 107 1.96 -34.68 9.71
N ILE A 108 1.35 -35.30 8.68
CA ILE A 108 1.02 -34.62 7.43
C ILE A 108 0.01 -33.48 7.69
N TYR A 109 -1.03 -33.73 8.47
CA TYR A 109 -2.02 -32.72 8.84
C TYR A 109 -1.37 -31.51 9.53
N PHE A 110 -0.57 -31.74 10.60
CA PHE A 110 0.05 -30.65 11.35
C PHE A 110 1.12 -29.91 10.54
N VAL A 111 1.97 -30.62 9.80
CA VAL A 111 3.04 -29.99 9.00
C VAL A 111 2.44 -29.17 7.85
N ILE A 112 1.46 -29.69 7.12
CA ILE A 112 0.79 -28.93 6.06
C ILE A 112 0.09 -27.70 6.64
N PHE A 113 -0.64 -27.86 7.75
CA PHE A 113 -1.28 -26.72 8.41
C PHE A 113 -0.28 -25.64 8.81
N VAL A 114 0.82 -26.01 9.47
CA VAL A 114 1.86 -25.06 9.89
C VAL A 114 2.47 -24.36 8.68
N LEU A 115 2.83 -25.09 7.62
CA LEU A 115 3.41 -24.50 6.42
C LEU A 115 2.44 -23.53 5.74
N LEU A 116 1.16 -23.91 5.59
CA LEU A 116 0.15 -23.04 5.00
C LEU A 116 -0.13 -21.82 5.87
N ALA A 117 -0.22 -21.99 7.19
CA ALA A 117 -0.48 -20.90 8.12
C ALA A 117 0.67 -19.88 8.12
N GLN A 118 1.92 -20.36 8.16
CA GLN A 118 3.11 -19.50 8.07
C GLN A 118 3.21 -18.81 6.71
N PHE A 119 2.93 -19.52 5.62
CA PHE A 119 2.90 -18.92 4.29
C PHE A 119 1.89 -17.76 4.20
N VAL A 120 0.68 -17.96 4.70
CA VAL A 120 -0.35 -16.90 4.71
C VAL A 120 0.03 -15.75 5.65
N LEU A 121 0.59 -16.04 6.82
CA LEU A 121 1.05 -15.01 7.76
C LEU A 121 2.14 -14.14 7.14
N VAL A 122 3.13 -14.75 6.48
CA VAL A 122 4.18 -14.02 5.76
C VAL A 122 3.59 -13.20 4.61
N ASN A 123 2.64 -13.74 3.85
CA ASN A 123 1.97 -13.00 2.78
C ASN A 123 1.19 -11.79 3.30
N ILE A 124 0.56 -11.90 4.47
CA ILE A 124 -0.11 -10.77 5.13
C ILE A 124 0.93 -9.72 5.53
N VAL A 125 2.05 -10.12 6.12
CA VAL A 125 3.14 -9.20 6.50
C VAL A 125 3.69 -8.49 5.27
N ILE A 126 3.98 -9.21 4.18
CA ILE A 126 4.45 -8.63 2.91
C ILE A 126 3.43 -7.64 2.35
N ALA A 127 2.14 -8.01 2.32
CA ALA A 127 1.09 -7.12 1.82
C ALA A 127 1.01 -5.80 2.61
N VAL A 128 1.13 -5.88 3.95
CA VAL A 128 1.14 -4.68 4.81
C VAL A 128 2.40 -3.84 4.59
N LEU A 129 3.57 -4.48 4.45
CA LEU A 129 4.83 -3.79 4.21
C LEU A 129 4.85 -3.09 2.85
N MET A 130 4.39 -3.76 1.79
CA MET A 130 4.30 -3.17 0.46
C MET A 130 3.34 -1.99 0.45
N LYS A 131 2.18 -2.13 1.08
CA LYS A 131 1.25 -0.99 1.23
C LYS A 131 1.91 0.21 1.93
N LYS A 132 2.69 -0.04 2.99
CA LYS A 132 3.39 1.04 3.71
C LYS A 132 4.49 1.70 2.89
N LEU A 133 5.20 0.91 2.08
CA LEU A 133 6.21 1.42 1.16
C LEU A 133 5.58 2.23 0.03
N ASP A 134 4.46 1.76 -0.54
CA ASP A 134 3.70 2.46 -1.57
C ASP A 134 3.13 3.78 -1.04
N GLU A 135 2.53 3.78 0.17
CA GLU A 135 2.05 5.00 0.84
C GLU A 135 3.18 6.02 1.07
N SER A 136 4.35 5.56 1.53
CA SER A 136 5.51 6.44 1.76
C SER A 136 6.09 7.01 0.46
N ASN A 137 6.11 6.23 -0.61
CA ASN A 137 6.60 6.69 -1.91
C ASN A 137 5.64 7.71 -2.55
N GLN A 138 4.33 7.48 -2.47
CA GLN A 138 3.32 8.43 -2.98
C GLN A 138 3.40 9.78 -2.27
N MET A 139 3.52 9.79 -0.94
CA MET A 139 3.65 11.05 -0.18
C MET A 139 4.89 11.86 -0.60
N MET A 140 6.03 11.21 -0.84
CA MET A 140 7.24 11.90 -1.30
C MET A 140 7.08 12.47 -2.71
N THR A 141 6.44 11.73 -3.61
CA THR A 141 6.19 12.20 -4.98
C THR A 141 5.23 13.39 -4.98
N ASP A 142 4.10 13.29 -4.25
CA ASP A 142 3.12 14.37 -4.13
C ASP A 142 3.76 15.64 -3.53
N ASP A 143 4.57 15.52 -2.47
CA ASP A 143 5.29 16.66 -1.88
C ASP A 143 6.24 17.32 -2.89
N THR A 144 6.95 16.51 -3.70
CA THR A 144 7.87 17.02 -4.73
C THR A 144 7.11 17.75 -5.84
N GLU A 145 6.00 17.18 -6.33
CA GLU A 145 5.17 17.80 -7.36
C GLU A 145 4.53 19.11 -6.87
N LEU A 146 4.13 19.16 -5.59
CA LEU A 146 3.61 20.37 -4.96
C LEU A 146 4.66 21.47 -4.84
N ASP A 147 5.88 21.12 -4.42
CA ASP A 147 6.99 22.08 -4.33
C ASP A 147 7.33 22.66 -5.72
N GLU A 148 7.36 21.81 -6.76
CA GLU A 148 7.58 22.26 -8.15
C GLU A 148 6.45 23.17 -8.68
N GLU A 149 5.19 22.90 -8.33
CA GLU A 149 4.06 23.77 -8.70
C GLU A 149 4.11 25.12 -7.97
N ILE A 150 4.44 25.11 -6.68
CA ILE A 150 4.61 26.34 -5.88
C ILE A 150 5.72 27.21 -6.47
N GLU A 151 6.83 26.61 -6.88
CA GLU A 151 7.94 27.33 -7.51
C GLU A 151 7.50 27.97 -8.83
N ARG A 152 6.82 27.22 -9.73
CA ARG A 152 6.28 27.75 -11.00
C ARG A 152 5.25 28.87 -10.81
N GLN A 153 4.37 28.73 -9.82
CA GLN A 153 3.39 29.77 -9.47
C GLN A 153 4.11 31.04 -8.99
N SER A 154 5.16 30.89 -8.17
CA SER A 154 5.93 32.02 -7.65
C SER A 154 6.70 32.78 -8.74
N GLU A 155 7.23 32.08 -9.74
CA GLU A 155 7.89 32.69 -10.90
C GLU A 155 6.90 33.48 -11.75
N THR A 156 5.71 32.93 -12.00
CA THR A 156 4.64 33.60 -12.76
C THR A 156 4.16 34.86 -12.03
N ASP A 157 3.94 34.78 -10.72
CA ASP A 157 3.52 35.91 -9.90
C ASP A 157 4.60 37.01 -9.84
N ALA A 158 5.88 36.63 -9.77
CA ALA A 158 7.01 37.55 -9.80
C ALA A 158 7.11 38.27 -11.15
N HIS A 159 6.94 37.53 -12.25
CA HIS A 159 6.90 38.07 -13.59
C HIS A 159 5.76 39.09 -13.75
N ASP A 160 4.52 38.72 -13.43
CA ASP A 160 3.36 39.64 -13.55
C ASP A 160 3.52 40.91 -12.71
N ARG A 161 4.13 40.79 -11.52
CA ARG A 161 4.48 41.92 -10.65
C ARG A 161 5.44 42.90 -11.31
N ASP A 162 6.45 42.41 -12.03
CA ASP A 162 7.43 43.28 -12.70
C ASP A 162 6.85 43.94 -13.96
N TYR A 163 5.98 43.26 -14.70
CA TYR A 163 5.24 43.85 -15.83
C TYR A 163 4.32 45.00 -15.38
N LEU A 164 3.61 44.82 -14.26
CA LEU A 164 2.75 45.86 -13.72
C LEU A 164 3.56 47.08 -13.27
N LYS A 165 4.73 46.88 -12.64
CA LYS A 165 5.63 47.98 -12.29
C LYS A 165 6.10 48.74 -13.52
N GLN A 166 6.49 48.03 -14.59
CA GLN A 166 6.96 48.67 -15.82
C GLN A 166 5.87 49.52 -16.47
N SER A 167 4.64 49.01 -16.57
CA SER A 167 3.52 49.77 -17.15
C SER A 167 3.13 51.00 -16.31
N LEU A 168 3.21 50.92 -14.97
CA LEU A 168 3.02 52.06 -14.08
C LEU A 168 4.13 53.12 -14.21
N LEU A 169 5.37 52.70 -14.48
CA LEU A 169 6.49 53.63 -14.73
C LEU A 169 6.31 54.35 -16.06
N ASP A 170 6.00 53.61 -17.14
CA ASP A 170 5.74 54.19 -18.47
C ASP A 170 4.55 55.16 -18.43
N GLN A 171 3.50 54.85 -17.66
CA GLN A 171 2.36 55.74 -17.47
C GLN A 171 2.73 57.02 -16.72
N LYS A 172 3.55 56.92 -15.66
CA LYS A 172 4.05 58.11 -14.95
C LYS A 172 4.93 58.99 -15.83
N ASP A 173 5.78 58.40 -16.66
CA ASP A 173 6.61 59.15 -17.60
C ASP A 173 5.74 59.85 -18.65
N PHE A 174 4.68 59.21 -19.14
CA PHE A 174 3.71 59.82 -20.05
C PHE A 174 2.96 61.00 -19.41
N ASP A 175 2.48 60.85 -18.17
CA ASP A 175 1.79 61.92 -17.44
C ASP A 175 2.71 63.11 -17.16
N PHE A 176 3.98 62.84 -16.81
CA PHE A 176 5.00 63.88 -16.61
C PHE A 176 5.31 64.64 -17.91
N LEU A 177 5.39 63.96 -19.05
CA LEU A 177 5.62 64.61 -20.35
C LEU A 177 4.43 65.50 -20.76
N ASN A 178 3.21 65.08 -20.43
CA ASN A 178 1.98 65.83 -20.69
C ASN A 178 1.87 67.09 -19.81
N GLU A 179 2.22 67.02 -18.51
CA GLU A 179 2.29 68.19 -17.63
C GLU A 179 3.32 69.24 -18.09
N ASN A 180 4.40 68.81 -18.74
CA ASN A 180 5.44 69.69 -19.27
C ASN A 180 5.17 70.19 -20.71
N GLY A 181 3.98 69.93 -21.27
CA GLY A 181 3.54 70.50 -22.54
C GLY A 181 4.15 69.87 -23.81
N ILE A 182 4.70 68.66 -23.71
CA ILE A 182 5.27 67.92 -24.85
C ILE A 182 4.22 66.92 -25.36
N HIS A 183 3.52 67.26 -26.44
CA HIS A 183 2.51 66.37 -27.05
C HIS A 183 3.18 65.24 -27.86
N CYS A 184 3.20 64.03 -27.31
CA CYS A 184 3.53 62.81 -28.04
C CYS A 184 2.29 62.20 -28.71
N PHE A 185 2.42 61.81 -29.99
CA PHE A 185 1.39 61.10 -30.76
C PHE A 185 1.44 59.59 -30.45
N PRO A 186 0.32 58.90 -30.20
CA PRO A 186 0.35 57.50 -29.78
C PRO A 186 0.79 56.58 -30.94
N LEU A 187 1.77 55.71 -30.70
CA LEU A 187 2.13 54.63 -31.61
C LEU A 187 1.16 53.46 -31.42
N THR A 188 0.28 53.24 -32.38
CA THR A 188 -0.60 52.07 -32.43
C THR A 188 0.22 50.79 -32.63
N LYS A 189 0.08 49.83 -31.72
CA LYS A 189 0.64 48.47 -31.82
C LYS A 189 0.07 47.78 -33.06
N GLN A 190 0.87 47.61 -34.12
CA GLN A 190 0.48 46.82 -35.29
C GLN A 190 0.55 45.32 -34.93
N LEU A 191 -0.57 44.63 -35.09
CA LEU A 191 -0.75 43.22 -34.75
C LEU A 191 -0.34 42.34 -35.94
N SER A 192 0.60 41.42 -35.70
CA SER A 192 0.98 40.24 -36.52
C SER A 192 1.50 40.46 -37.95
N VAL A 193 2.67 39.86 -38.22
CA VAL A 193 3.17 39.62 -39.58
C VAL A 193 2.21 38.65 -40.30
N PRO A 194 1.77 38.93 -41.53
CA PRO A 194 0.88 38.02 -42.27
C PRO A 194 1.60 36.69 -42.58
N PRO A 195 0.87 35.56 -42.59
CA PRO A 195 1.46 34.21 -42.66
C PRO A 195 2.20 33.86 -43.96
N ASN A 196 2.23 34.74 -44.97
CA ASN A 196 2.90 34.52 -46.26
C ASN A 196 4.12 35.44 -46.47
N PHE A 197 4.79 35.87 -45.41
CA PHE A 197 6.03 36.62 -45.53
C PHE A 197 7.21 35.68 -45.81
N THR A 198 7.61 35.55 -47.07
CA THR A 198 8.84 34.83 -47.48
C THR A 198 9.94 35.83 -47.85
N TYR A 199 11.19 35.47 -47.50
CA TYR A 199 12.40 36.32 -47.61
C TYR A 199 12.82 36.68 -49.06
N ASP A 200 12.15 36.14 -50.08
CA ASP A 200 12.55 36.30 -51.49
C ASP A 200 12.36 37.72 -52.04
N SER A 201 11.48 38.54 -51.44
CA SER A 201 11.21 39.90 -51.93
C SER A 201 12.36 40.89 -51.69
N LEU A 202 13.33 40.57 -50.83
CA LEU A 202 14.51 41.41 -50.59
C LEU A 202 15.61 41.19 -51.63
N ASN A 203 15.74 39.98 -52.19
CA ASN A 203 16.73 39.71 -53.23
C ASN A 203 16.35 40.41 -54.56
N SER A 204 15.07 40.49 -54.90
CA SER A 204 14.61 41.24 -56.08
C SER A 204 14.80 42.76 -55.95
N LEU A 205 14.86 43.29 -54.71
CA LEU A 205 15.13 44.71 -54.47
C LEU A 205 16.63 45.02 -54.47
N LEU A 206 17.47 44.09 -54.02
CA LEU A 206 18.93 44.22 -54.11
C LEU A 206 19.45 44.07 -55.55
N GLU A 207 18.85 43.19 -56.37
CA GLU A 207 19.28 43.01 -57.78
C GLU A 207 18.97 44.22 -58.67
N ASN A 208 17.99 45.06 -58.28
CA ASN A 208 17.67 46.31 -58.99
C ASN A 208 18.54 47.50 -58.56
N LEU A 209 19.29 47.39 -57.46
CA LEU A 209 20.20 48.44 -56.98
C LEU A 209 21.63 48.30 -57.54
N ASP A 210 21.98 47.16 -58.12
CA ASP A 210 23.32 46.92 -58.70
C ASP A 210 23.41 47.23 -60.20
N LYS A 211 22.31 47.71 -60.82
CA LYS A 211 22.23 48.08 -62.25
C LYS A 211 21.85 49.54 -62.50
N GLY A 212 21.96 50.40 -61.49
CA GLY A 212 21.71 51.84 -61.58
C GLY A 212 22.98 52.67 -61.49
#